data_AF-A0AAW2DGU2-F1
#
_entry.id   AF-A0AAW2DGU2-F1
#
_cell.length_a   1.000
_cell.length_b   1.000
_cell.length_c   1.000
_cell.angle_alpha   90.00
_cell.angle_beta   90.00
_cell.angle_gamma   90.00
#
_symmetry.space_group_name_H-M   'P 1'
#
loop_
_entity.id
_entity.type
_entity.pdbx_description
1 polymer ?
#
loop_
_entity_poly.entity_id
_entity_poly.type
_entity_poly.pdbx_seq_one_letter_code
_entity_poly.pdbx_strand_id
1 'polypeptide(L)'
;MASPISCLSILIIPLLVTSLFYDVSNADRALLDKVCKKSTDYDFCVSTLLSDPEGLTDVLYRLGLVSTSVSLGMISTINDGEISNILIGVTDPVIGERIRGCQADISSLYEDMQSARDAAGTQSYVEEAKSLASAQDKIAGCNKRFEGPPKTESPISKSTSKIEKLINISAVILTMISSS
;
A
#
# COMPACT_ATOMS: atom_id res chain seq x y z
N MET A 1 -56.17 10.33 5.76
CA MET A 1 -55.46 11.48 5.19
C MET A 1 -54.02 11.37 5.66
N ALA A 2 -53.16 10.70 4.88
CA ALA A 2 -51.76 10.51 5.25
C ALA A 2 -51.01 11.82 5.00
N SER A 3 -50.40 12.39 6.04
CA SER A 3 -49.65 13.64 5.94
C SER A 3 -48.47 13.49 4.97
N PRO A 4 -48.32 14.38 3.96
CA PRO A 4 -47.25 14.32 2.96
C PRO A 4 -45.85 14.63 3.54
N ILE A 5 -45.80 15.11 4.78
CA ILE A 5 -44.57 15.51 5.49
C ILE A 5 -43.77 14.27 5.96
N SER A 6 -44.44 13.13 6.19
CA SER A 6 -43.79 11.91 6.72
C SER A 6 -42.88 11.22 5.69
N CYS A 7 -43.19 11.32 4.40
CA CYS A 7 -42.45 10.63 3.33
C CYS A 7 -41.15 11.36 2.93
N LEU A 8 -41.10 12.69 3.07
CA LEU A 8 -39.91 13.49 2.73
C LEU A 8 -38.76 13.20 3.70
N SER A 9 -39.04 13.09 4.99
CA SER A 9 -38.02 12.80 6.01
C SER A 9 -37.37 11.42 5.85
N ILE A 10 -38.09 10.43 5.31
CA ILE A 10 -37.59 9.06 5.10
C ILE A 10 -36.61 8.99 3.92
N LEU A 11 -36.71 9.88 2.93
CA LEU A 11 -35.81 9.92 1.77
C LEU A 11 -34.57 10.81 1.99
N ILE A 12 -34.66 11.82 2.87
CA ILE A 12 -33.56 12.75 3.15
C ILE A 12 -32.45 12.08 3.97
N ILE A 13 -32.80 11.20 4.91
CA ILE A 13 -31.85 10.52 5.80
C ILE A 13 -30.88 9.59 5.03
N PRO A 14 -31.33 8.69 4.14
CA PRO A 14 -30.40 7.87 3.35
C PRO A 14 -29.56 8.71 2.37
N LEU A 15 -30.10 9.82 1.83
CA LEU A 15 -29.35 10.71 0.95
C LEU A 15 -28.19 11.40 1.69
N LEU A 16 -28.43 11.90 2.92
CA LEU A 16 -27.40 12.52 3.75
C LEU A 16 -26.29 11.55 4.14
N VAL A 17 -26.67 10.29 4.45
CA VAL A 17 -25.71 9.23 4.78
C VAL A 17 -24.86 8.86 3.57
N THR A 18 -25.42 8.83 2.35
CA THR A 18 -24.62 8.59 1.13
C THR A 18 -23.67 9.74 0.77
N SER A 19 -24.03 10.99 1.06
CA SER A 19 -23.15 12.15 0.81
C SER A 19 -21.98 12.27 1.79
N LEU A 20 -22.04 11.59 2.95
CA LEU A 20 -20.93 11.57 3.92
C LEU A 20 -19.78 10.65 3.50
N PHE A 21 -19.97 9.77 2.52
CA PHE A 21 -18.99 8.72 2.20
C PHE A 21 -18.15 8.94 0.95
N TYR A 22 -18.43 9.93 0.10
CA TYR A 22 -17.63 10.15 -1.11
C TYR A 22 -17.70 11.60 -1.59
N ASP A 23 -16.99 12.50 -0.92
CA ASP A 23 -16.67 13.80 -1.51
C ASP A 23 -15.15 13.99 -1.50
N VAL A 24 -14.47 13.30 -2.43
CA VAL A 24 -13.08 13.60 -2.77
C VAL A 24 -13.10 14.93 -3.51
N SER A 25 -12.60 16.00 -2.87
CA SER A 25 -12.57 17.34 -3.48
C SER A 25 -11.81 17.31 -4.81
N ASN A 26 -12.12 18.25 -5.71
CA ASN A 26 -11.34 18.42 -6.95
C ASN A 26 -9.85 18.66 -6.67
N ALA A 27 -9.51 19.32 -5.55
CA ALA A 27 -8.13 19.51 -5.11
C ALA A 27 -7.46 18.17 -4.75
N ASP A 28 -8.20 17.30 -4.08
CA ASP A 28 -7.74 15.97 -3.67
C ASP A 28 -7.53 15.05 -4.87
N ARG A 29 -8.44 15.11 -5.86
CA ARG A 29 -8.30 14.39 -7.13
C ARG A 29 -7.09 14.85 -7.93
N ALA A 30 -6.86 16.16 -8.02
CA ALA A 30 -5.70 16.70 -8.72
C ALA A 30 -4.38 16.29 -8.04
N LEU A 31 -4.37 16.22 -6.71
CA LEU A 31 -3.19 15.79 -5.96
C LEU A 31 -2.95 14.29 -6.08
N LEU A 32 -3.99 13.47 -5.96
CA LEU A 32 -3.93 12.03 -6.22
C LEU A 32 -3.37 11.75 -7.62
N ASP A 33 -3.88 12.44 -8.64
CA ASP A 33 -3.38 12.33 -10.01
C ASP A 33 -1.90 12.73 -10.12
N LYS A 34 -1.48 13.81 -9.45
CA LYS A 34 -0.08 14.25 -9.42
C LYS A 34 0.84 13.22 -8.74
N VAL A 35 0.38 12.59 -7.67
CA VAL A 35 1.10 11.50 -6.97
C VAL A 35 1.21 10.28 -7.89
N CYS A 36 0.09 9.79 -8.42
CA CYS A 36 0.07 8.57 -9.22
C CYS A 36 0.73 8.72 -10.58
N LYS A 37 0.87 9.93 -11.13
CA LYS A 37 1.71 10.18 -12.32
C LYS A 37 3.21 10.02 -12.06
N LYS A 38 3.63 10.05 -10.79
CA LYS A 38 5.03 9.87 -10.37
C LYS A 38 5.31 8.46 -9.86
N SER A 39 4.28 7.65 -9.59
CA SER A 39 4.47 6.23 -9.25
C SER A 39 4.88 5.42 -10.48
N THR A 40 5.43 4.23 -10.23
CA THR A 40 5.79 3.28 -11.29
C THR A 40 4.59 2.66 -12.00
N ASP A 41 3.41 2.71 -11.38
CA ASP A 41 2.15 2.20 -11.90
C ASP A 41 1.01 3.11 -11.46
N TYR A 42 0.43 3.84 -12.42
CA TYR A 42 -0.60 4.84 -12.17
C TYR A 42 -1.90 4.21 -11.67
N ASP A 43 -2.41 3.19 -12.39
CA ASP A 43 -3.70 2.57 -12.08
C ASP A 43 -3.64 1.83 -10.75
N PHE A 44 -2.51 1.15 -10.49
CA PHE A 44 -2.28 0.52 -9.20
C PHE A 44 -2.26 1.57 -8.08
N CYS A 45 -1.53 2.67 -8.24
CA CYS A 45 -1.49 3.76 -7.27
C CYS A 45 -2.88 4.34 -6.96
N VAL A 46 -3.68 4.64 -7.98
CA VAL A 46 -5.04 5.16 -7.78
C VAL A 46 -5.88 4.17 -7.00
N SER A 47 -5.83 2.88 -7.37
CA SER A 47 -6.59 1.84 -6.67
C SER A 47 -6.15 1.69 -5.20
N THR A 48 -4.83 1.73 -4.93
CA THR A 48 -4.26 1.63 -3.59
C THR A 48 -4.67 2.80 -2.71
N LEU A 49 -4.53 4.04 -3.20
CA LEU A 49 -4.80 5.23 -2.39
C LEU A 49 -6.30 5.50 -2.18
N LEU A 50 -7.15 5.06 -3.10
CA LEU A 50 -8.60 5.11 -2.92
C LEU A 50 -9.15 3.96 -2.06
N SER A 51 -8.30 3.04 -1.61
CA SER A 51 -8.71 1.95 -0.72
C SER A 51 -9.08 2.43 0.69
N ASP A 52 -8.71 3.67 1.06
CA ASP A 52 -8.99 4.27 2.38
C ASP A 52 -9.72 5.63 2.21
N PRO A 53 -11.01 5.73 2.60
CA PRO A 53 -11.86 6.87 2.31
C PRO A 53 -11.81 8.01 3.35
N GLU A 54 -11.02 7.94 4.43
CA GLU A 54 -11.07 9.00 5.44
C GLU A 54 -10.54 10.34 4.89
N GLY A 55 -11.19 11.45 5.27
CA GLY A 55 -11.15 12.76 4.59
C GLY A 55 -10.03 13.73 4.96
N LEU A 56 -9.80 14.68 4.06
CA LEU A 56 -8.52 15.34 3.79
C LEU A 56 -8.38 16.71 4.45
N THR A 57 -7.54 16.79 5.48
CA THR A 57 -6.86 18.02 5.92
C THR A 57 -5.37 17.70 5.97
N ASP A 58 -4.52 18.51 5.32
CA ASP A 58 -3.17 18.15 4.88
C ASP A 58 -3.13 16.86 4.02
N VAL A 59 -3.60 17.03 2.78
CA VAL A 59 -3.87 15.95 1.82
C VAL A 59 -2.64 15.04 1.61
N LEU A 60 -1.44 15.62 1.49
CA LEU A 60 -0.22 14.83 1.24
C LEU A 60 0.20 14.01 2.45
N TYR A 61 0.21 14.62 3.64
CA TYR A 61 0.51 13.92 4.89
C TYR A 61 -0.43 12.72 5.09
N ARG A 62 -1.73 12.94 4.92
CA ARG A 62 -2.72 11.87 5.04
C ARG A 62 -2.55 10.80 3.97
N LEU A 63 -2.20 11.16 2.73
CA LEU A 63 -1.87 10.19 1.70
C LEU A 63 -0.66 9.32 2.08
N GLY A 64 0.33 9.86 2.79
CA GLY A 64 1.47 9.09 3.31
C GLY A 64 1.05 8.04 4.34
N LEU A 65 0.22 8.45 5.31
CA LEU A 65 -0.35 7.54 6.31
C LEU A 65 -1.25 6.46 5.69
N VAL A 66 -2.11 6.85 4.74
CA VAL A 66 -2.97 5.92 4.01
C VAL A 66 -2.13 4.93 3.22
N SER A 67 -1.16 5.41 2.43
CA SER A 67 -0.30 4.57 1.61
C SER A 67 0.41 3.50 2.44
N THR A 68 1.04 3.90 3.55
CA THR A 68 1.76 2.95 4.42
C THR A 68 0.80 1.98 5.11
N SER A 69 -0.38 2.43 5.55
CA SER A 69 -1.40 1.58 6.16
C SER A 69 -1.96 0.52 5.21
N VAL A 70 -2.36 0.94 4.00
CA VAL A 70 -2.86 0.04 2.95
C VAL A 70 -1.76 -0.95 2.54
N SER A 71 -0.52 -0.45 2.41
CA SER A 71 0.63 -1.30 2.07
C SER A 71 0.85 -2.40 3.11
N LEU A 72 0.78 -2.09 4.41
CA LEU A 72 0.91 -3.10 5.47
C LEU A 72 -0.15 -4.20 5.35
N GLY A 73 -1.42 -3.83 5.17
CA GLY A 73 -2.51 -4.80 5.00
C GLY A 73 -2.31 -5.72 3.78
N MET A 74 -1.87 -5.14 2.65
CA MET A 74 -1.57 -5.90 1.44
C MET A 74 -0.32 -6.78 1.60
N ILE A 75 0.73 -6.29 2.25
CA ILE A 75 1.96 -7.06 2.50
C ILE A 75 1.67 -8.27 3.38
N SER A 76 0.90 -8.11 4.46
CA SER A 76 0.48 -9.25 5.30
C SER A 76 -0.37 -10.24 4.50
N THR A 77 -1.34 -9.77 3.71
CA THR A 77 -2.16 -10.63 2.85
C THR A 77 -1.31 -11.44 1.85
N ILE A 78 -0.31 -10.80 1.25
CA ILE A 78 0.61 -11.45 0.32
C ILE A 78 1.49 -12.47 1.07
N ASN A 79 2.09 -12.08 2.19
CA ASN A 79 3.06 -12.91 2.91
C ASN A 79 2.39 -14.12 3.57
N ASP A 80 1.33 -13.87 4.32
CA ASP A 80 0.66 -14.87 5.16
C ASP A 80 -0.34 -15.71 4.34
N GLY A 81 -0.81 -15.18 3.21
CA GLY A 81 -1.72 -15.85 2.28
C GLY A 81 -1.03 -16.40 1.04
N GLU A 82 -0.73 -15.53 0.06
CA GLU A 82 -0.24 -15.94 -1.27
C GLU A 82 1.07 -16.75 -1.16
N ILE A 83 2.06 -16.24 -0.45
CA ILE A 83 3.40 -16.85 -0.33
C ILE A 83 3.34 -18.13 0.50
N SER A 84 2.65 -18.12 1.65
CA SER A 84 2.44 -19.33 2.47
C SER A 84 1.79 -20.46 1.67
N ASN A 85 0.78 -20.15 0.83
CA ASN A 85 0.12 -21.15 0.00
C ASN A 85 1.06 -21.75 -1.05
N ILE A 86 1.92 -20.93 -1.67
CA ILE A 86 2.94 -21.42 -2.61
C ILE A 86 3.94 -22.33 -1.88
N LEU A 87 4.34 -21.99 -0.66
CA LEU A 87 5.26 -22.78 0.14
C LEU A 87 4.68 -24.16 0.52
N ILE A 88 3.37 -24.28 0.71
CA ILE A 88 2.71 -25.57 0.95
C ILE A 88 2.78 -26.48 -0.30
N GLY A 89 2.66 -25.89 -1.49
CA GLY A 89 2.62 -26.62 -2.76
C GLY A 89 3.98 -26.91 -3.40
N VAL A 90 5.06 -26.28 -2.93
CA VAL A 90 6.38 -26.40 -3.57
C VAL A 90 7.04 -27.74 -3.26
N THR A 91 7.47 -28.46 -4.30
CA THR A 91 8.14 -29.76 -4.16
C THR A 91 9.65 -29.66 -4.33
N ASP A 92 10.14 -28.65 -5.06
CA ASP A 92 11.56 -28.40 -5.23
C ASP A 92 12.15 -27.79 -3.93
N PRO A 93 13.13 -28.45 -3.29
CA PRO A 93 13.68 -27.99 -2.02
C PRO A 93 14.48 -26.69 -2.14
N VAL A 94 15.12 -26.42 -3.30
CA VAL A 94 15.87 -25.19 -3.55
C VAL A 94 14.90 -24.02 -3.70
N ILE A 95 13.81 -24.21 -4.42
CA ILE A 95 12.76 -23.19 -4.54
C ILE A 95 12.11 -22.94 -3.19
N GLY A 96 11.77 -23.99 -2.45
CA GLY A 96 11.19 -23.87 -1.10
C GLY A 96 12.08 -23.06 -0.16
N GLU A 97 13.39 -23.29 -0.17
CA GLU A 97 14.33 -22.53 0.65
C GLU A 97 14.42 -21.05 0.24
N ARG A 98 14.44 -20.76 -1.07
CA ARG A 98 14.42 -19.38 -1.57
C ARG A 98 13.16 -18.64 -1.15
N ILE A 99 12.00 -19.30 -1.21
CA ILE A 99 10.72 -18.73 -0.78
C ILE A 99 10.71 -18.48 0.73
N ARG A 100 11.22 -19.39 1.57
CA ARG A 100 11.34 -19.15 3.03
C ARG A 100 12.25 -17.96 3.33
N GLY A 101 13.38 -17.86 2.63
CA GLY A 101 14.26 -16.70 2.74
C GLY A 101 13.53 -15.41 2.38
N CYS A 102 12.75 -15.41 1.30
CA CYS A 102 11.88 -14.29 0.93
C CYS A 102 10.82 -13.98 1.99
N GLN A 103 10.19 -14.98 2.59
CA GLN A 103 9.20 -14.78 3.64
C GLN A 103 9.82 -14.06 4.85
N ALA A 104 11.04 -14.44 5.23
CA ALA A 104 11.79 -13.74 6.28
C ALA A 104 12.13 -12.29 5.88
N ASP A 105 12.60 -12.07 4.66
CA ASP A 105 12.89 -10.72 4.15
C ASP A 105 11.61 -9.85 4.14
N ILE A 106 10.46 -10.42 3.77
CA ILE A 106 9.15 -9.75 3.73
C ILE A 106 8.62 -9.47 5.14
N SER A 107 8.82 -10.37 6.11
CA SER A 107 8.50 -10.09 7.51
C SER A 107 9.33 -8.93 8.06
N SER A 108 10.63 -8.89 7.80
CA SER A 108 11.47 -7.75 8.19
C SER A 108 11.16 -6.48 7.41
N LEU A 109 10.65 -6.59 6.19
CA LEU A 109 10.16 -5.45 5.40
C LEU A 109 8.86 -4.89 6.01
N TYR A 110 7.97 -5.75 6.49
CA TYR A 110 6.75 -5.34 7.17
C TYR A 110 7.05 -4.54 8.44
N GLU A 111 8.10 -4.90 9.19
CA GLU A 111 8.60 -4.11 10.34
C GLU A 111 9.13 -2.73 9.92
N ASP A 112 9.86 -2.65 8.79
CA ASP A 112 10.31 -1.36 8.25
C ASP A 112 9.13 -0.51 7.79
N MET A 113 8.12 -1.11 7.16
CA MET A 113 6.90 -0.40 6.73
C MET A 113 6.08 0.10 7.93
N GLN A 114 6.08 -0.63 9.06
CA GLN A 114 5.50 -0.13 10.32
C GLN A 114 6.29 1.06 10.84
N SER A 115 7.61 0.96 10.85
CA SER A 115 8.48 2.07 11.27
C SER A 115 8.29 3.31 10.38
N ALA A 116 8.14 3.11 9.06
CA ALA A 116 7.82 4.18 8.12
C ALA A 116 6.45 4.82 8.42
N ARG A 117 5.42 4.01 8.71
CA ARG A 117 4.10 4.51 9.12
C ARG A 117 4.19 5.34 10.42
N ASP A 118 4.91 4.87 11.42
CA ASP A 118 5.05 5.57 12.71
C ASP A 118 5.84 6.88 12.56
N ALA A 119 6.90 6.86 11.75
CA ALA A 119 7.64 8.05 11.38
C ALA A 119 6.77 9.04 10.60
N ALA A 120 5.98 8.56 9.63
CA ALA A 120 5.01 9.37 8.92
C ALA A 120 4.03 10.02 9.91
N GLY A 121 3.46 9.26 10.85
CA GLY A 121 2.52 9.76 11.87
C GLY A 121 3.08 10.78 12.85
N THR A 122 4.40 10.87 12.95
CA THR A 122 5.13 11.88 13.75
C THR A 122 5.82 12.93 12.87
N GLN A 123 5.57 12.92 11.57
CA GLN A 123 6.18 13.81 10.57
C GLN A 123 7.72 13.74 10.54
N SER A 124 8.28 12.60 10.95
CA SER A 124 9.72 12.32 10.93
C SER A 124 10.16 11.81 9.55
N TYR A 125 10.11 12.68 8.55
CA TYR A 125 10.30 12.32 7.14
C TYR A 125 11.67 11.71 6.81
N VAL A 126 12.72 12.05 7.57
CA VAL A 126 14.05 11.45 7.41
C VAL A 126 14.06 9.99 7.84
N GLU A 127 13.43 9.68 8.98
CA GLU A 127 13.33 8.28 9.43
C GLU A 127 12.35 7.49 8.55
N GLU A 128 11.27 8.12 8.07
CA GLU A 128 10.37 7.51 7.08
C GLU A 128 11.13 7.13 5.81
N ALA A 129 11.96 8.02 5.27
CA ALA A 129 12.76 7.76 4.07
C ALA A 129 13.72 6.59 4.27
N LYS A 130 14.38 6.54 5.43
CA LYS A 130 15.31 5.47 5.78
C LYS A 130 14.62 4.12 5.91
N SER A 131 13.45 4.08 6.56
CA SER A 131 12.64 2.88 6.67
C SER A 131 12.14 2.40 5.31
N LEU A 132 11.65 3.29 4.44
CA LEU A 132 11.23 2.92 3.08
C LEU A 132 12.39 2.40 2.22
N ALA A 133 13.59 3.00 2.33
CA ALA A 133 14.78 2.52 1.64
C ALA A 133 15.18 1.11 2.10
N SER A 134 15.17 0.86 3.42
CA SER A 134 15.44 -0.46 3.99
C SER A 134 14.39 -1.50 3.54
N ALA A 135 13.12 -1.12 3.50
CA ALA A 135 12.05 -1.97 2.96
C ALA A 135 12.30 -2.34 1.48
N GLN A 136 12.72 -1.37 0.67
CA GLN A 136 13.07 -1.58 -0.74
C GLN A 136 14.27 -2.53 -0.90
N ASP A 137 15.29 -2.40 -0.07
CA ASP A 137 16.47 -3.28 -0.08
C ASP A 137 16.09 -4.72 0.28
N LYS A 138 15.18 -4.91 1.24
CA LYS A 138 14.70 -6.25 1.64
C LYS A 138 13.91 -6.95 0.53
N ILE A 139 12.99 -6.25 -0.15
CA ILE A 139 12.25 -6.85 -1.27
C ILE A 139 13.17 -7.15 -2.47
N ALA A 140 14.15 -6.28 -2.73
CA ALA A 140 15.18 -6.53 -3.74
C ALA A 140 16.05 -7.75 -3.36
N GLY A 141 16.40 -7.89 -2.08
CA GLY A 141 17.09 -9.05 -1.53
C GLY A 141 16.33 -10.36 -1.77
N CYS A 142 15.02 -10.36 -1.50
CA CYS A 142 14.15 -11.48 -1.81
C CYS A 142 14.19 -11.84 -3.32
N ASN A 143 13.98 -10.86 -4.19
CA ASN A 143 13.99 -11.07 -5.65
C ASN A 143 15.33 -11.67 -6.13
N LYS A 144 16.45 -11.17 -5.60
CA LYS A 144 17.80 -11.62 -5.94
C LYS A 144 18.07 -13.09 -5.58
N ARG A 145 17.33 -13.69 -4.65
CA ARG A 145 17.48 -15.12 -4.30
C ARG A 145 17.21 -16.05 -5.49
N PHE A 146 16.41 -15.61 -6.45
CA PHE A 146 16.09 -16.38 -7.66
C PHE A 146 17.07 -16.18 -8.82
N GLU A 147 17.96 -15.19 -8.71
CA GLU A 147 18.98 -14.90 -9.71
C GLU A 147 20.26 -15.73 -9.53
N GLY A 148 20.46 -16.31 -8.34
CA GLY A 148 21.60 -17.18 -8.03
C GLY A 148 21.51 -18.56 -8.69
N PRO A 149 22.65 -19.26 -8.92
CA PRO A 149 22.67 -20.57 -9.57
C PRO A 149 21.98 -21.68 -8.74
N PRO A 150 21.19 -22.57 -9.37
CA PRO A 150 20.66 -22.43 -10.72
C PRO A 150 19.67 -21.27 -10.78
N LYS A 151 19.85 -20.38 -11.77
CA LYS A 151 18.92 -19.27 -12.00
C LYS A 151 17.57 -19.87 -12.38
N THR A 152 16.52 -19.39 -11.76
CA THR A 152 15.16 -19.90 -11.98
C THR A 152 14.16 -18.75 -11.95
N GLU A 153 13.04 -18.93 -12.61
CA GLU A 153 11.94 -17.97 -12.52
C GLU A 153 11.35 -18.01 -11.11
N SER A 154 11.11 -16.83 -10.53
CA SER A 154 10.51 -16.75 -9.20
C SER A 154 9.00 -17.00 -9.28
N PRO A 155 8.46 -18.03 -8.59
CA PRO A 155 7.03 -18.28 -8.54
C PRO A 155 6.26 -17.18 -7.78
N ILE A 156 6.98 -16.34 -7.03
CA ILE A 156 6.42 -15.23 -6.25
C ILE A 156 6.71 -13.85 -6.88
N SER A 157 7.28 -13.80 -8.09
CA SER A 157 7.65 -12.56 -8.79
C SER A 157 6.50 -11.55 -8.91
N LYS A 158 5.28 -12.03 -9.17
CA LYS A 158 4.09 -11.16 -9.23
C LYS A 158 3.79 -10.54 -7.87
N SER A 159 3.89 -11.33 -6.80
CA SER A 159 3.61 -10.91 -5.43
C SER A 159 4.68 -9.93 -4.94
N THR A 160 5.97 -10.20 -5.21
CA THR A 160 7.06 -9.29 -4.84
C THR A 160 7.02 -7.98 -5.64
N SER A 161 6.65 -8.04 -6.92
CA SER A 161 6.42 -6.83 -7.73
C SER A 161 5.29 -5.95 -7.18
N LYS A 162 4.20 -6.54 -6.67
CA LYS A 162 3.15 -5.77 -5.98
C LYS A 162 3.72 -5.03 -4.75
N ILE A 163 4.54 -5.71 -3.94
CA ILE A 163 5.17 -5.10 -2.76
C ILE A 163 6.10 -3.94 -3.16
N GLU A 164 6.91 -4.10 -4.20
CA GLU A 164 7.77 -3.02 -4.73
C GLU A 164 6.94 -1.80 -5.16
N LYS A 165 5.80 -2.01 -5.82
CA LYS A 165 4.89 -0.92 -6.20
C LYS A 165 4.30 -0.20 -4.98
N LEU A 166 3.94 -0.94 -3.92
CA LEU A 166 3.43 -0.37 -2.67
C LEU A 166 4.47 0.52 -1.97
N ILE A 167 5.72 0.05 -1.89
CA ILE A 167 6.84 0.85 -1.34
C ILE A 167 7.07 2.10 -2.20
N ASN A 168 7.04 1.96 -3.52
CA ASN A 168 7.24 3.07 -4.44
C ASN A 168 6.19 4.18 -4.27
N ILE A 169 4.91 3.83 -4.12
CA ILE A 169 3.84 4.83 -3.88
C ILE A 169 4.16 5.64 -2.62
N SER A 170 4.53 4.96 -1.53
CA SER A 170 4.88 5.61 -0.26
C SER A 170 6.10 6.54 -0.42
N ALA A 171 7.14 6.10 -1.12
CA ALA A 171 8.35 6.90 -1.37
C ALA A 171 8.08 8.14 -2.25
N VAL A 172 7.19 8.02 -3.24
CA VAL A 172 6.77 9.15 -4.09
C VAL A 172 6.04 10.20 -3.27
N ILE A 173 5.11 9.78 -2.41
CA ILE A 173 4.36 10.70 -1.54
C ILE A 173 5.32 11.42 -0.58
N LEU A 174 6.23 10.69 0.07
CA LEU A 174 7.25 11.26 0.95
C LEU A 174 8.12 12.30 0.23
N THR A 175 8.55 12.00 -1.00
CA THR A 175 9.33 12.93 -1.82
C THR A 175 8.54 14.21 -2.10
N MET A 176 7.23 14.09 -2.34
CA MET A 176 6.37 15.26 -2.56
C MET A 176 6.18 16.08 -1.29
N ILE A 177 5.98 15.44 -0.12
CA ILE A 177 5.91 16.12 1.18
C ILE A 177 7.19 16.89 1.46
N SER A 178 8.35 16.23 1.33
CA SER A 178 9.66 16.80 1.68
C SER A 178 10.15 17.90 0.74
N SER A 179 9.51 18.06 -0.43
CA SER A 179 9.83 19.09 -1.42
C SER A 179 8.86 20.28 -1.41
N SER A 180 7.89 20.28 -0.49
CA SER A 180 6.85 21.32 -0.33
C SER A 180 7.28 22.36 0.69
#